data_AF-A0A2M9HQB0-F1
#
_entry.id   AF-A0A2M9HQB0-F1
#
_cell.length_a   1.000
_cell.length_b   1.000
_cell.length_c   1.000
_cell.angle_alpha   90.00
_cell.angle_beta   90.00
_cell.angle_gamma   90.00
#
_symmetry.space_group_name_H-M   'P 1'
#
loop_
_entity.id
_entity.type
_entity.pdbx_description
1 polymer ?
#
loop_
_entity_poly.entity_id
_entity_poly.type
_entity_poly.pdbx_seq_one_letter_code
_entity_poly.pdbx_strand_id
1 'polypeptide(L)'
;MTAATIEPPDHAERPDPTAIDPAAATSFPLWASDADVWTCNGNDDWARAVSVTGGVSVLDPPGGPALGVMLTENVYRFTDGRDPEAYAYLEIVNDPGHEGIPVSAGYRTAAAIVLMSYAYEHGQPEPSTDQVTELETKIMQLLGDAHDAR
;
A
#
# COMPACT_ATOMS: atom_id res chain seq x y z
N MET A 1 -46.50 -14.90 -47.69
CA MET A 1 -45.08 -14.97 -47.30
C MET A 1 -45.02 -14.70 -45.80
N THR A 2 -44.85 -15.74 -44.99
CA THR A 2 -44.66 -15.62 -43.54
C THR A 2 -43.18 -15.39 -43.28
N ALA A 3 -42.85 -14.27 -42.64
CA ALA A 3 -41.48 -13.99 -42.20
C ALA A 3 -41.13 -14.99 -41.09
N ALA A 4 -40.02 -15.71 -41.25
CA ALA A 4 -39.47 -16.54 -40.19
C ALA A 4 -38.94 -15.61 -39.09
N THR A 5 -39.47 -15.74 -37.87
CA THR A 5 -38.88 -15.13 -36.68
C THR A 5 -37.54 -15.83 -36.43
N ILE A 6 -36.45 -15.10 -36.58
CA ILE A 6 -35.12 -15.57 -36.16
C ILE A 6 -35.07 -15.33 -34.65
N GLU A 7 -35.08 -16.40 -33.86
CA GLU A 7 -34.82 -16.29 -32.43
C GLU A 7 -33.36 -15.84 -32.24
N PRO A 8 -33.08 -14.81 -31.41
CA PRO A 8 -31.72 -14.44 -31.10
C PRO A 8 -31.01 -15.64 -30.45
N PRO A 9 -29.72 -15.86 -30.76
CA PRO A 9 -28.99 -16.96 -30.17
C PRO A 9 -29.02 -16.87 -28.65
N ASP A 10 -29.24 -18.02 -28.01
CA ASP A 10 -29.15 -18.19 -26.56
C ASP A 10 -27.77 -17.67 -26.11
N HIS A 11 -27.76 -16.50 -25.48
CA HIS A 11 -26.59 -15.97 -24.79
C HIS A 11 -26.42 -16.78 -23.51
N ALA A 12 -26.08 -18.07 -23.64
CA ALA A 12 -25.38 -18.76 -22.57
C ALA A 12 -24.19 -17.86 -22.22
N GLU A 13 -24.23 -17.25 -21.03
CA GLU A 13 -23.23 -16.31 -20.54
C GLU A 13 -21.86 -16.92 -20.74
N ARG A 14 -21.20 -16.56 -21.84
CA ARG A 14 -19.80 -16.90 -22.02
C ARG A 14 -19.09 -16.15 -20.90
N PRO A 15 -18.34 -16.84 -20.01
CA PRO A 15 -17.57 -16.15 -19.00
C PRO A 15 -16.73 -15.10 -19.72
N ASP A 16 -16.77 -13.88 -19.19
CA ASP A 16 -16.03 -12.76 -19.75
C ASP A 16 -14.60 -13.23 -20.06
N PRO A 17 -14.10 -13.10 -21.31
CA PRO A 17 -12.78 -13.60 -21.68
C PRO A 17 -11.64 -12.94 -20.87
N THR A 18 -11.95 -11.89 -20.12
CA THR A 18 -11.06 -11.20 -19.20
C THR A 18 -11.30 -11.53 -17.72
N ALA A 19 -12.36 -12.27 -17.39
CA ALA A 19 -12.59 -12.75 -16.04
C ALA A 19 -11.52 -13.77 -15.64
N ILE A 20 -10.85 -13.49 -14.53
CA ILE A 20 -9.92 -14.42 -13.87
C ILE A 20 -10.65 -15.15 -12.75
N ASP A 21 -10.26 -16.39 -12.50
CA ASP A 21 -10.69 -17.14 -11.31
C ASP A 21 -10.11 -16.47 -10.06
N PRO A 22 -10.92 -15.96 -9.11
CA PRO A 22 -10.43 -15.35 -7.88
C PRO A 22 -9.53 -16.29 -7.06
N ALA A 23 -9.74 -17.60 -7.13
CA ALA A 23 -8.89 -18.58 -6.44
C ALA A 23 -7.52 -18.78 -7.12
N ALA A 24 -7.41 -18.44 -8.40
CA ALA A 24 -6.17 -18.48 -9.18
C ALA A 24 -5.47 -17.11 -9.27
N ALA A 25 -6.09 -16.05 -8.76
CA ALA A 25 -5.51 -14.72 -8.74
C ALA A 25 -4.36 -14.65 -7.73
N THR A 26 -3.25 -14.00 -8.11
CA THR A 26 -2.16 -13.72 -7.18
C THR A 26 -2.68 -12.80 -6.07
N SER A 27 -2.59 -13.26 -4.83
CA SER A 27 -3.04 -12.48 -3.68
C SER A 27 -2.14 -11.27 -3.46
N PHE A 28 -2.77 -10.10 -3.31
CA PHE A 28 -2.08 -8.88 -2.91
C PHE A 28 -1.64 -8.97 -1.44
N PRO A 29 -0.48 -8.40 -1.05
CA PRO A 29 -0.13 -8.28 0.36
C PRO A 29 -1.21 -7.48 1.09
N LEU A 30 -1.63 -7.93 2.27
CA LEU A 30 -2.72 -7.28 3.00
C LEU A 30 -2.38 -5.85 3.44
N TRP A 31 -1.09 -5.57 3.66
CA TRP A 31 -0.60 -4.25 4.06
C TRP A 31 -0.50 -3.26 2.90
N ALA A 32 -0.72 -3.70 1.66
CA ALA A 32 -0.60 -2.88 0.47
C ALA A 32 -1.99 -2.59 -0.13
N SER A 33 -2.18 -1.37 -0.62
CA SER A 33 -3.41 -0.90 -1.27
C SER A 33 -3.22 -0.58 -2.76
N ASP A 34 -1.98 -0.48 -3.23
CA ASP A 34 -1.65 -0.14 -4.62
C ASP A 34 -0.52 -0.99 -5.18
N ALA A 35 -0.57 -1.29 -6.48
CA ALA A 35 0.39 -2.11 -7.20
C ALA A 35 0.71 -1.55 -8.58
N ASP A 36 1.99 -1.40 -8.86
CA ASP A 36 2.49 -1.08 -10.17
C ASP A 36 3.36 -2.20 -10.73
N VAL A 37 3.22 -2.46 -12.03
CA VAL A 37 4.06 -3.42 -12.75
C VAL A 37 4.69 -2.71 -13.92
N TRP A 38 6.03 -2.70 -13.94
CA TRP A 38 6.80 -2.14 -15.04
C TRP A 38 7.61 -3.22 -15.74
N THR A 39 7.61 -3.13 -17.06
CA THR A 39 8.58 -3.82 -17.92
C THR A 39 9.61 -2.81 -18.40
N CYS A 40 10.87 -3.20 -18.42
CA CYS A 40 11.97 -2.27 -18.69
C CYS A 40 11.97 -1.74 -20.11
N ASN A 41 12.52 -0.54 -20.27
CA ASN A 41 13.17 -0.14 -21.51
C ASN A 41 14.64 -0.61 -21.47
N GLY A 42 15.29 -0.78 -22.62
CA GLY A 42 16.55 -1.55 -22.78
C GLY A 42 17.82 -1.08 -22.04
N ASN A 43 17.73 -0.16 -21.06
CA ASN A 43 18.86 0.35 -20.29
C ASN A 43 18.86 -0.10 -18.80
N ASP A 44 17.87 -0.84 -18.34
CA ASP A 44 17.86 -1.41 -16.98
C ASP A 44 18.39 -2.85 -16.97
N ASP A 45 19.00 -3.28 -15.86
CA ASP A 45 19.52 -4.66 -15.68
C ASP A 45 18.42 -5.66 -15.26
N TRP A 46 17.30 -5.16 -14.74
CA TRP A 46 16.09 -5.94 -14.51
C TRP A 46 15.29 -6.12 -15.80
N ALA A 47 14.38 -7.10 -15.83
CA ALA A 47 13.44 -7.41 -16.92
C ALA A 47 12.01 -7.00 -16.56
N ARG A 48 11.70 -7.03 -15.27
CA ARG A 48 10.40 -6.67 -14.70
C ARG A 48 10.59 -6.19 -13.27
N ALA A 49 9.89 -5.13 -12.89
CA ALA A 49 9.75 -4.69 -11.51
C ALA A 49 8.27 -4.72 -11.14
N VAL A 50 7.97 -5.16 -9.93
CA VAL A 50 6.66 -5.02 -9.30
C VAL A 50 6.86 -4.18 -8.06
N SER A 51 6.17 -3.04 -7.97
CA SER A 51 6.07 -2.28 -6.72
C SER A 51 4.72 -2.52 -6.11
N VAL A 52 4.72 -2.76 -4.81
CA VAL A 52 3.51 -2.80 -3.99
C VAL A 52 3.65 -1.78 -2.89
N THR A 53 2.63 -0.95 -2.74
CA THR A 53 2.63 0.22 -1.87
C THR A 53 1.42 0.15 -0.96
N GLY A 54 1.65 0.41 0.32
CA GLY A 54 0.59 0.67 1.29
C GLY A 54 0.92 1.89 2.12
N GLY A 55 -0.05 2.38 2.87
CA GLY A 55 0.19 3.54 3.71
C GLY A 55 -0.92 3.85 4.68
N VAL A 56 -0.60 4.80 5.56
CA VAL A 56 -1.53 5.31 6.55
C VAL A 56 -1.42 6.83 6.65
N SER A 57 -2.59 7.49 6.60
CA SER A 57 -2.68 8.94 6.78
C SER A 57 -2.42 9.31 8.24
N VAL A 58 -1.47 10.22 8.46
CA VAL A 58 -1.17 10.81 9.77
C VAL A 58 -2.03 12.05 9.98
N LEU A 59 -2.04 12.98 9.02
CA LEU A 59 -2.84 14.19 8.99
C LEU A 59 -3.43 14.38 7.59
N ASP A 60 -4.71 14.69 7.50
CA ASP A 60 -5.36 15.10 6.25
C ASP A 60 -6.57 16.03 6.53
N PRO A 61 -6.35 17.18 7.19
CA PRO A 61 -7.42 18.14 7.42
C PRO A 61 -7.81 18.84 6.11
N PRO A 62 -9.11 19.13 5.88
CA PRO A 62 -9.54 19.86 4.69
C PRO A 62 -8.81 21.19 4.51
N GLY A 63 -8.06 21.33 3.41
CA GLY A 63 -7.30 22.53 3.06
C GLY A 63 -6.08 22.81 3.95
N GLY A 64 -5.65 21.85 4.78
CA GLY A 64 -4.41 21.92 5.54
C GLY A 64 -3.34 20.95 5.01
N PRO A 65 -2.26 20.72 5.76
CA PRO A 65 -1.17 19.85 5.33
C PRO A 65 -1.58 18.38 5.38
N ALA A 66 -1.41 17.65 4.27
CA ALA A 66 -1.40 16.20 4.28
C ALA A 66 -0.04 15.66 4.71
N LEU A 67 -0.08 14.63 5.56
CA LEU A 67 1.08 13.87 6.03
C LEU A 67 0.68 12.41 6.11
N GLY A 68 1.48 11.53 5.52
CA GLY A 68 1.29 10.09 5.54
C GLY A 68 2.60 9.35 5.75
N VAL A 69 2.48 8.08 6.13
CA VAL A 69 3.59 7.13 6.11
C VAL A 69 3.26 6.08 5.06
N MET A 70 4.15 5.93 4.08
CA MET A 70 4.01 4.97 2.99
C MET A 70 5.10 3.91 3.10
N LEU A 71 4.73 2.64 2.91
CA LEU A 71 5.65 1.52 2.79
C LEU A 71 5.57 1.00 1.37
N THR A 72 6.74 0.88 0.73
CA THR A 72 6.86 0.40 -0.64
C THR A 72 7.82 -0.77 -0.68
N GLU A 73 7.42 -1.88 -1.30
CA GLU A 73 8.30 -2.99 -1.63
C GLU A 73 8.44 -3.12 -3.14
N ASN A 74 9.67 -3.16 -3.63
CA ASN A 74 9.99 -3.40 -5.03
C ASN A 74 10.60 -4.78 -5.19
N VAL A 75 10.01 -5.61 -6.05
CA VAL A 75 10.53 -6.92 -6.45
C VAL A 75 11.04 -6.86 -7.88
N TYR A 76 12.36 -7.03 -8.03
CA TYR A 76 13.07 -7.01 -9.31
C TYR A 76 13.32 -8.43 -9.80
N ARG A 77 12.94 -8.70 -11.06
CA ARG A 77 13.32 -9.92 -11.78
C ARG A 77 14.33 -9.55 -12.85
N PHE A 78 15.48 -10.21 -12.87
CA PHE A 78 16.60 -9.83 -13.73
C PHE A 78 16.62 -10.51 -15.09
N THR A 79 17.23 -9.83 -16.07
CA THR A 79 17.34 -10.33 -17.46
C THR A 79 18.37 -11.45 -17.60
N ASP A 80 19.38 -11.47 -16.73
CA ASP A 80 20.50 -12.42 -16.73
C ASP A 80 20.17 -13.75 -16.03
N GLY A 81 18.95 -13.88 -15.50
CA GLY A 81 18.44 -15.10 -14.86
C GLY A 81 18.91 -15.29 -13.42
N ARG A 82 19.53 -14.29 -12.77
CA ARG A 82 19.78 -14.36 -11.32
C ARG A 82 18.46 -14.34 -10.53
N ASP A 83 18.53 -14.80 -9.29
CA ASP A 83 17.37 -14.86 -8.41
C ASP A 83 16.73 -13.47 -8.24
N PRO A 84 15.38 -13.37 -8.16
CA PRO A 84 14.71 -12.10 -7.89
C PRO A 84 15.18 -11.48 -6.57
N GLU A 85 15.29 -10.15 -6.56
CA GLU A 85 15.64 -9.39 -5.36
C GLU A 85 14.46 -8.50 -4.95
N ALA A 86 14.25 -8.34 -3.64
CA ALA A 86 13.19 -7.51 -3.07
C ALA A 86 13.76 -6.48 -2.10
N TYR A 87 13.29 -5.24 -2.22
CA TYR A 87 13.72 -4.13 -1.38
C TYR A 87 12.49 -3.35 -0.89
N ALA A 88 12.32 -3.28 0.42
CA ALA A 88 11.27 -2.51 1.07
C ALA A 88 11.83 -1.27 1.76
N TYR A 89 11.08 -0.17 1.72
CA TYR A 89 11.41 1.07 2.39
C TYR A 89 10.17 1.79 2.91
N LEU A 90 10.37 2.65 3.91
CA LEU A 90 9.34 3.52 4.49
C LEU A 90 9.66 4.97 4.15
N GLU A 91 8.65 5.70 3.69
CA GLU A 91 8.71 7.13 3.40
C GLU A 91 7.69 7.88 4.25
N ILE A 92 8.11 9.04 4.76
CA ILE A 92 7.19 10.01 5.35
C ILE A 92 6.87 11.01 4.25
N VAL A 93 5.64 10.97 3.76
CA VAL A 93 5.19 11.74 2.60
C VAL A 93 4.34 12.91 3.08
N ASN A 94 4.64 14.11 2.57
CA ASN A 94 3.89 15.31 2.89
C ASN A 94 3.54 16.09 1.62
N ASP A 95 2.53 16.97 1.73
CA ASP A 95 2.09 17.77 0.58
C ASP A 95 3.21 18.66 0.02
N PRO A 96 3.32 18.77 -1.33
CA PRO A 96 4.25 19.70 -1.97
C PRO A 96 4.02 21.13 -1.48
N GLY A 97 5.02 21.71 -0.82
CA GLY A 97 4.96 23.08 -0.29
C GLY A 97 4.95 23.18 1.23
N HIS A 98 4.83 22.06 1.95
CA HIS A 98 5.08 22.00 3.39
C HIS A 98 6.45 21.37 3.64
N GLU A 99 7.42 22.15 4.13
CA GLU A 99 8.72 21.59 4.50
C GLU A 99 8.68 21.04 5.93
N GLY A 100 9.01 19.75 6.08
CA GLY A 100 9.14 19.08 7.37
C GLY A 100 7.84 18.51 7.94
N ILE A 101 7.97 17.91 9.13
CA ILE A 101 6.89 17.28 9.89
C ILE A 101 6.53 18.21 11.05
N PRO A 102 5.26 18.65 11.19
CA PRO A 102 4.84 19.43 12.35
C PRO A 102 5.14 18.66 13.65
N VAL A 103 5.73 19.31 14.64
CA VAL A 103 6.11 18.65 15.91
C VAL A 103 4.90 18.00 16.59
N SER A 104 3.72 18.62 16.46
CA SER A 104 2.45 18.06 16.96
C SER A 104 2.05 16.73 16.32
N ALA A 105 2.57 16.43 15.12
CA ALA A 105 2.33 15.17 14.42
C ALA A 105 3.39 14.10 14.75
N GLY A 106 4.42 14.42 15.53
CA GLY A 106 5.57 13.55 15.74
C GLY A 106 5.22 12.18 16.33
N TYR A 107 4.43 12.15 17.41
CA TYR A 107 4.01 10.89 18.04
C TYR A 107 3.10 10.06 17.14
N ARG A 108 2.17 10.72 16.45
CA ARG A 108 1.29 10.07 15.48
C ARG A 108 2.07 9.47 14.30
N THR A 109 3.06 10.19 13.79
CA THR A 109 3.94 9.71 12.72
C THR A 109 4.77 8.52 13.19
N ALA A 110 5.29 8.55 14.42
CA ALA A 110 6.00 7.42 15.00
C ALA A 110 5.10 6.18 15.17
N ALA A 111 3.86 6.37 15.61
CA ALA A 111 2.87 5.29 15.71
C ALA A 111 2.57 4.68 14.33
N ALA A 112 2.38 5.51 13.31
CA ALA A 112 2.17 5.09 11.93
C ALA A 112 3.35 4.27 11.39
N ILE A 113 4.60 4.71 11.61
CA ILE A 113 5.81 3.97 11.23
C ILE A 113 5.82 2.57 11.86
N VAL A 114 5.61 2.49 13.18
CA VAL A 114 5.64 1.21 13.90
C VAL A 114 4.56 0.25 13.39
N LEU A 115 3.34 0.76 13.18
CA LEU A 115 2.23 -0.07 12.74
C LEU A 115 2.39 -0.52 11.28
N MET A 116 2.92 0.32 10.39
CA MET A 116 3.22 -0.08 9.01
C MET A 116 4.31 -1.14 8.94
N SER A 117 5.39 -0.99 9.71
CA SER A 117 6.42 -2.03 9.84
C SER A 117 5.83 -3.36 10.34
N TYR A 118 5.00 -3.29 11.38
CA TYR A 118 4.33 -4.48 11.92
C TYR A 118 3.41 -5.15 10.88
N ALA A 119 2.65 -4.35 10.13
CA ALA A 119 1.76 -4.86 9.10
C ALA A 119 2.53 -5.57 7.98
N TYR A 120 3.66 -5.01 7.56
CA TYR A 120 4.56 -5.61 6.58
C TYR A 120 5.14 -6.95 7.09
N GLU A 121 5.78 -6.95 8.26
CA GLU A 121 6.47 -8.12 8.80
C GLU A 121 5.54 -9.29 9.15
N HIS A 122 4.30 -8.99 9.51
CA HIS A 122 3.33 -9.99 9.96
C HIS A 122 2.16 -10.21 8.99
N GLY A 123 2.23 -9.64 7.78
CA GLY A 123 1.20 -9.76 6.76
C GLY A 123 -0.19 -9.33 7.26
N GLN A 124 -0.27 -8.24 8.02
CA GLN A 124 -1.54 -7.69 8.50
C GLN A 124 -2.09 -6.64 7.52
N PRO A 125 -3.39 -6.32 7.59
CA PRO A 125 -3.95 -5.19 6.86
C PRO A 125 -3.27 -3.85 7.18
N GLU A 126 -3.42 -2.88 6.28
CA GLU A 126 -3.04 -1.49 6.55
C GLU A 126 -3.63 -1.02 7.90
N PRO A 127 -2.83 -0.33 8.74
CA PRO A 127 -3.30 0.13 10.04
C PRO A 127 -4.46 1.12 9.90
N SER A 128 -5.47 0.97 10.74
CA SER A 128 -6.57 1.92 10.82
C SER A 128 -6.19 3.19 11.60
N THR A 129 -6.93 4.27 11.35
CA THR A 129 -6.83 5.53 12.11
C THR A 129 -6.98 5.32 13.61
N ASP A 130 -7.81 4.36 14.03
CA ASP A 130 -8.02 4.05 15.44
C ASP A 130 -6.79 3.37 16.06
N GLN A 131 -6.17 2.42 15.34
CA GLN A 131 -4.94 1.77 15.79
C GLN A 131 -3.79 2.77 15.93
N VAL A 132 -3.66 3.70 14.98
CA VAL A 132 -2.68 4.79 15.06
C VAL A 132 -2.94 5.66 16.29
N THR A 133 -4.19 6.03 16.54
CA THR A 133 -4.57 6.88 17.68
C THR A 133 -4.34 6.18 19.02
N GLU A 134 -4.64 4.88 19.11
CA GLU A 134 -4.38 4.08 20.30
C GLU A 134 -2.88 4.00 20.60
N LEU A 135 -2.06 3.73 19.58
CA LEU A 135 -0.61 3.65 19.77
C LEU A 135 0.02 5.02 20.05
N GLU A 136 -0.43 6.09 19.39
CA GLU A 136 -0.03 7.47 19.70
C GLU A 136 -0.27 7.79 21.18
N THR A 137 -1.45 7.46 21.70
CA THR A 137 -1.81 7.66 23.10
C THR A 137 -0.88 6.88 24.04
N LYS A 138 -0.58 5.63 23.71
CA LYS A 138 0.35 4.78 24.50
C LYS A 138 1.77 5.36 24.49
N ILE A 139 2.27 5.84 23.35
CA ILE A 139 3.58 6.49 23.24
C ILE A 139 3.64 7.70 24.16
N MET A 140 2.61 8.56 24.13
CA MET A 140 2.55 9.76 24.97
C MET A 140 2.50 9.42 26.47
N GLN A 141 1.73 8.41 26.87
CA GLN A 141 1.67 7.94 28.26
C GLN A 141 3.02 7.45 28.76
N LEU A 142 3.69 6.58 28.00
CA LEU A 142 5.00 6.04 28.37
C LEU A 142 6.06 7.14 28.53
N LEU A 143 6.01 8.17 27.69
CA LEU A 143 6.94 9.29 27.77
C LEU A 143 6.62 10.25 28.93
N GLY A 144 5.33 10.44 29.26
CA GLY A 144 4.91 11.18 30.44
C GLY A 144 5.39 10.51 31.73
N ASP A 145 5.13 9.20 31.86
CA ASP A 145 5.56 8.41 33.02
C ASP A 145 7.09 8.44 33.20
N ALA A 146 7.84 8.41 32.09
CA ALA A 146 9.30 8.49 32.11
C ALA A 146 9.84 9.87 32.52
N HIS A 147 9.07 10.94 32.32
CA HIS A 147 9.43 12.28 32.76
C HIS A 147 9.19 12.46 34.27
N ASP A 148 8.06 11.96 34.78
CA ASP A 148 7.67 12.06 36.18
C ASP A 148 8.52 11.17 37.11
N ALA A 149 9.22 10.17 36.56
CA ALA A 149 10.14 9.30 37.28
C ALA A 149 11.56 9.89 37.49
N ARG A 150 11.83 11.12 37.02
CA ARG A 150 13.14 11.80 37.11
C ARG A 150 13.15 12.91 38.15
#